data_AF-A0A817LSW3-F1
#
_entry.id   AF-A0A817LSW3-F1
#
_cell.length_a   1.000
_cell.length_b   1.000
_cell.length_c   1.000
_cell.angle_alpha   90.00
_cell.angle_beta   90.00
_cell.angle_gamma   90.00
#
_symmetry.space_group_name_H-M   'P 1'
#
loop_
_entity.id
_entity.type
_entity.pdbx_description
1 polymer ?
#
loop_
_entity_poly.entity_id
_entity_poly.type
_entity_poly.pdbx_seq_one_letter_code
_entity_poly.pdbx_strand_id
1 'polypeptide(L)'
;MAQHLARNCDQLLRKKKEEIDLEIIFNQIKILLYYMQDKDVFVQFYSKLFAKRLINQISISNDYEQLMISNIEVACGFEFAYKMKQMYQDIETSKTILDQYHRYCETEQFISKINFSVMILKANVWLFSTPLNIILPNKLQCIVNNFNKFYKHIHNGRKLTWIYQHSKGELQTLFTDQVYTLQVSMYQMIILLLFNNALEWTLEKIQDETQIKIDLLLPLLNTLVESKILTSTQSLDPANLDMNCIIKLSNDFRR
;
A
#
# COMPACT_ATOMS: atom_id res chain seq x y z
N MET A 1 -27.36 5.67 5.65
CA MET A 1 -27.47 4.19 5.77
C MET A 1 -26.46 3.45 4.89
N ALA A 2 -26.37 3.75 3.58
CA ALA A 2 -25.45 3.12 2.62
C ALA A 2 -23.99 3.03 3.07
N GLN A 3 -23.41 4.13 3.58
CA GLN A 3 -22.00 4.15 4.04
C GLN A 3 -21.73 3.20 5.22
N HIS A 4 -22.70 3.09 6.15
CA HIS A 4 -22.57 2.18 7.29
C HIS A 4 -22.63 0.72 6.85
N LEU A 5 -23.53 0.39 5.93
CA LEU A 5 -23.60 -0.96 5.36
C LEU A 5 -22.29 -1.32 4.65
N ALA A 6 -21.72 -0.41 3.85
CA ALA A 6 -20.45 -0.63 3.17
C ALA A 6 -19.29 -0.92 4.14
N ARG A 7 -19.22 -0.17 5.25
CA ARG A 7 -18.22 -0.40 6.32
C ARG A 7 -18.43 -1.74 7.01
N ASN A 8 -19.68 -2.10 7.31
CA ASN A 8 -19.99 -3.38 7.96
C ASN A 8 -19.61 -4.56 7.06
N CYS A 9 -19.92 -4.49 5.76
CA CYS A 9 -19.52 -5.51 4.78
C CYS A 9 -17.99 -5.64 4.69
N ASP A 10 -17.26 -4.52 4.67
CA ASP A 10 -15.79 -4.53 4.66
C ASP A 10 -15.21 -5.12 5.95
N GLN A 11 -15.80 -4.86 7.12
CA GLN A 11 -15.36 -5.45 8.38
C GLN A 11 -15.56 -6.97 8.42
N LEU A 12 -16.69 -7.46 7.91
CA LEU A 12 -16.99 -8.89 7.82
C LEU A 12 -15.96 -9.65 6.98
N LEU A 13 -15.41 -9.01 5.94
CA LEU A 13 -14.42 -9.60 5.04
C LEU A 13 -12.96 -9.46 5.52
N ARG A 14 -12.72 -8.79 6.66
CA ARG A 14 -11.37 -8.61 7.26
C ARG A 14 -11.12 -9.48 8.48
N LYS A 15 -12.13 -9.73 9.31
CA LYS A 15 -12.01 -10.51 10.56
C LYS A 15 -12.82 -11.79 10.45
N LYS A 16 -12.15 -12.94 10.56
CA LYS A 16 -12.83 -14.24 10.70
C LYS A 16 -13.54 -14.25 12.06
N LYS A 17 -14.87 -14.30 12.05
CA LYS A 17 -15.66 -14.56 13.27
C LYS A 17 -15.99 -16.05 13.27
N GLU A 18 -15.45 -16.78 14.24
CA GLU A 18 -15.44 -18.25 14.26
C GLU A 18 -16.84 -18.89 14.40
N GLU A 19 -17.84 -18.13 14.84
CA GLU A 19 -19.20 -18.63 15.12
C GLU A 19 -20.26 -18.16 14.12
N ILE A 20 -19.88 -17.46 13.05
CA ILE A 20 -20.84 -16.82 12.15
C ILE A 20 -20.84 -17.47 10.78
N ASP A 21 -22.01 -17.98 10.37
CA ASP A 21 -22.27 -18.37 9.00
C ASP A 21 -22.31 -17.12 8.10
N LEU A 22 -21.17 -16.87 7.43
CA LEU A 22 -21.01 -15.73 6.54
C LEU A 22 -21.94 -15.80 5.33
N GLU A 23 -22.35 -16.99 4.88
CA GLU A 23 -23.25 -17.13 3.72
C GLU A 23 -24.65 -16.62 4.05
N ILE A 24 -25.17 -16.94 5.25
CA ILE A 24 -26.44 -16.41 5.73
C ILE A 24 -26.40 -14.88 5.79
N ILE A 25 -25.32 -14.31 6.34
CA ILE A 25 -25.15 -12.85 6.41
C ILE A 25 -25.06 -12.23 5.02
N PHE A 26 -24.32 -12.84 4.09
CA PHE A 26 -24.21 -12.33 2.72
C PHE A 26 -25.58 -12.34 2.00
N ASN A 27 -26.42 -13.35 2.23
CA ASN A 27 -27.78 -13.36 1.72
C ASN A 27 -28.65 -12.25 2.32
N GLN A 28 -28.53 -11.97 3.62
CA GLN A 28 -29.22 -10.84 4.25
C GLN A 28 -28.74 -9.50 3.68
N ILE A 29 -27.43 -9.32 3.51
CA ILE A 29 -26.84 -8.12 2.88
C ILE A 29 -27.38 -7.95 1.46
N LYS A 30 -27.46 -9.02 0.67
CA LYS A 30 -28.01 -8.99 -0.68
C LYS A 30 -29.45 -8.48 -0.69
N ILE A 31 -30.31 -8.95 0.23
CA ILE A 31 -31.69 -8.47 0.36
C ILE A 31 -31.70 -6.98 0.73
N LEU A 32 -30.89 -6.56 1.70
CA LEU A 32 -30.78 -5.15 2.09
C LEU A 32 -30.33 -4.26 0.93
N LEU A 33 -29.38 -4.73 0.13
CA LEU A 33 -28.90 -4.03 -1.06
C LEU A 33 -30.00 -3.91 -2.13
N TYR A 34 -30.83 -4.94 -2.29
CA TYR A 34 -31.91 -4.92 -3.29
C TYR A 34 -32.89 -3.77 -3.04
N TYR A 35 -33.28 -3.56 -1.78
CA TYR A 35 -34.23 -2.51 -1.36
C TYR A 35 -33.60 -1.16 -1.05
N MET A 36 -32.27 -1.02 -1.16
CA MET A 36 -31.59 0.24 -0.93
C MET A 36 -31.91 1.26 -2.03
N GLN A 37 -32.25 2.49 -1.65
CA GLN A 37 -32.46 3.59 -2.62
C GLN A 37 -31.12 4.17 -3.12
N ASP A 38 -30.18 4.46 -2.21
CA ASP A 38 -28.88 5.08 -2.51
C ASP A 38 -27.78 4.05 -2.91
N LYS A 39 -28.05 3.22 -3.93
CA LYS A 39 -27.13 2.14 -4.37
C LYS A 39 -25.80 2.66 -4.89
N ASP A 40 -25.82 3.77 -5.62
CA ASP A 40 -24.65 4.48 -6.15
C ASP A 40 -23.71 4.95 -5.03
N VAL A 41 -24.26 5.52 -3.96
CA VAL A 41 -23.50 5.91 -2.77
C VAL A 41 -22.88 4.67 -2.12
N PHE A 42 -23.63 3.59 -1.93
CA PHE A 42 -23.08 2.35 -1.39
C PHE A 42 -21.90 1.86 -2.23
N VAL A 43 -22.06 1.77 -3.54
CA VAL A 43 -21.05 1.23 -4.46
C VAL A 43 -19.81 2.10 -4.47
N GLN A 44 -19.96 3.43 -4.51
CA GLN A 44 -18.82 4.35 -4.47
C GLN A 44 -17.98 4.18 -3.19
N PHE A 45 -18.64 4.05 -2.03
CA PHE A 45 -17.94 3.83 -0.75
C PHE A 45 -17.36 2.42 -0.65
N TYR A 46 -18.12 1.40 -1.03
CA TYR A 46 -17.69 0.01 -0.96
C TYR A 46 -16.53 -0.26 -1.92
N SER A 47 -16.55 0.25 -3.15
CA SER A 47 -15.42 0.13 -4.09
C SER A 47 -14.11 0.70 -3.53
N LYS A 48 -14.16 1.82 -2.79
CA LYS A 48 -12.96 2.38 -2.13
C LYS A 48 -12.42 1.45 -1.04
N LEU A 49 -13.30 0.85 -0.25
CA LEU A 49 -12.92 -0.11 0.80
C LEU A 49 -12.39 -1.41 0.20
N PHE A 50 -13.06 -1.93 -0.82
CA PHE A 50 -12.66 -3.11 -1.58
C PHE A 50 -11.27 -2.95 -2.19
N ALA A 51 -10.99 -1.84 -2.88
CA ALA A 51 -9.67 -1.54 -3.43
C ALA A 51 -8.58 -1.55 -2.35
N LYS A 52 -8.82 -0.90 -1.20
CA LYS A 52 -7.88 -0.91 -0.06
C LYS A 52 -7.66 -2.33 0.49
N ARG A 53 -8.70 -3.16 0.51
CA ARG A 53 -8.63 -4.53 1.03
C ARG A 53 -7.79 -5.42 0.11
N LEU A 54 -8.01 -5.33 -1.21
CA LEU A 54 -7.23 -6.03 -2.23
C LEU A 54 -5.75 -5.65 -2.21
N ILE A 55 -5.44 -4.34 -2.23
CA ILE A 55 -4.04 -3.84 -2.23
C ILE A 55 -3.30 -4.29 -0.98
N ASN A 56 -3.95 -4.24 0.19
CA ASN A 56 -3.31 -4.62 1.44
C ASN A 56 -3.28 -6.14 1.68
N GLN A 57 -4.00 -6.92 0.85
CA GLN A 57 -4.14 -8.37 0.98
C GLN A 57 -4.67 -8.80 2.36
N ILE A 58 -5.67 -8.07 2.89
CA ILE A 58 -6.24 -8.31 4.23
C ILE A 58 -7.62 -9.01 4.17
N SER A 59 -7.97 -9.58 3.02
CA SER A 59 -9.19 -10.37 2.83
C SER A 59 -9.09 -11.72 3.54
N ILE A 60 -10.20 -12.18 4.15
CA ILE A 60 -10.24 -13.51 4.79
C ILE A 60 -10.18 -14.65 3.77
N SER A 61 -10.91 -14.51 2.66
CA SER A 61 -10.95 -15.50 1.58
C SER A 61 -11.28 -14.85 0.26
N ASN A 62 -10.61 -15.31 -0.80
CA ASN A 62 -10.89 -14.91 -2.18
C ASN A 62 -12.29 -15.35 -2.62
N ASP A 63 -12.79 -16.48 -2.11
CA ASP A 63 -14.12 -17.00 -2.47
C ASP A 63 -15.22 -16.08 -1.93
N TYR A 64 -15.05 -15.56 -0.71
CA TYR A 64 -15.99 -14.60 -0.13
C TYR A 64 -15.96 -13.24 -0.83
N GLU A 65 -14.81 -12.82 -1.37
CA GLU A 65 -14.75 -11.62 -2.21
C GLU A 65 -15.57 -11.80 -3.48
N GLN A 66 -15.40 -12.94 -4.16
CA GLN A 66 -16.17 -13.26 -5.37
C GLN A 66 -17.67 -13.38 -5.10
N LEU A 67 -18.05 -14.03 -3.99
CA LEU A 67 -19.44 -14.15 -3.55
C LEU A 67 -20.06 -12.78 -3.30
N MET A 68 -19.35 -11.88 -2.61
CA MET A 68 -19.84 -10.54 -2.34
C MET A 68 -20.01 -9.71 -3.64
N ILE A 69 -19.07 -9.82 -4.58
CA ILE A 69 -19.18 -9.18 -5.90
C ILE A 69 -20.41 -9.70 -6.66
N SER A 70 -20.64 -11.01 -6.65
CA SER A 70 -21.82 -11.65 -7.25
C SER A 70 -23.12 -11.16 -6.61
N ASN A 71 -23.16 -11.05 -5.28
CA ASN A 71 -24.32 -10.53 -4.56
C ASN A 71 -24.62 -9.06 -4.89
N ILE A 72 -23.59 -8.22 -5.02
CA ILE A 72 -23.74 -6.82 -5.46
C ILE A 72 -24.26 -6.77 -6.90
N GLU A 73 -23.76 -7.62 -7.79
CA GLU A 73 -24.24 -7.68 -9.17
C GLU A 73 -25.72 -8.05 -9.26
N VAL A 74 -26.17 -9.06 -8.50
CA VAL A 74 -27.57 -9.48 -8.50
C VAL A 74 -28.48 -8.42 -7.85
N ALA A 75 -28.04 -7.76 -6.78
CA ALA A 75 -28.86 -6.80 -6.04
C ALA A 75 -28.89 -5.39 -6.65
N CYS A 76 -27.77 -4.95 -7.24
CA CYS A 76 -27.59 -3.59 -7.75
C CYS A 76 -27.53 -3.54 -9.29
N GLY A 77 -27.10 -4.60 -9.95
CA GLY A 77 -26.92 -4.67 -11.40
C GLY A 77 -25.45 -4.77 -11.83
N PHE A 78 -25.24 -5.19 -13.08
CA PHE A 78 -23.91 -5.42 -13.67
C PHE A 78 -22.99 -4.20 -13.61
N GLU A 79 -23.49 -3.01 -13.92
CA GLU A 79 -22.70 -1.78 -14.01
C GLU A 79 -22.00 -1.44 -12.69
N PHE A 80 -22.66 -1.71 -11.56
CA PHE A 80 -22.12 -1.46 -10.23
C PHE A 80 -21.04 -2.47 -9.82
N ALA A 81 -21.16 -3.72 -10.27
CA ALA A 81 -20.18 -4.78 -9.97
C ALA A 81 -19.00 -4.78 -10.95
N TYR A 82 -19.19 -4.27 -12.17
CA TYR A 82 -18.19 -4.31 -13.26
C TYR A 82 -16.82 -3.81 -12.80
N LYS A 83 -16.78 -2.65 -12.12
CA LYS A 83 -15.53 -2.05 -11.64
C LYS A 83 -14.82 -2.94 -10.60
N MET A 84 -15.56 -3.57 -9.70
CA MET A 84 -15.00 -4.48 -8.68
C MET A 84 -14.50 -5.78 -9.33
N LYS A 85 -15.24 -6.32 -10.32
CA LYS A 85 -14.79 -7.46 -11.12
C LYS A 85 -13.47 -7.15 -11.83
N GLN A 86 -13.34 -5.98 -12.43
CA GLN A 86 -12.09 -5.54 -13.07
C GLN A 86 -10.94 -5.40 -12.05
N MET A 87 -11.19 -4.80 -10.89
CA MET A 87 -10.18 -4.72 -9.81
C MET A 87 -9.70 -6.11 -9.38
N TYR A 88 -10.62 -7.06 -9.20
CA TYR A 88 -10.27 -8.44 -8.82
C TYR A 88 -9.45 -9.13 -9.91
N GLN A 89 -9.86 -9.01 -11.18
CA GLN A 89 -9.12 -9.56 -12.33
C GLN A 89 -7.71 -8.95 -12.47
N ASP A 90 -7.55 -7.65 -12.21
CA ASP A 90 -6.24 -7.00 -12.24
C ASP A 90 -5.29 -7.60 -11.20
N ILE A 91 -5.77 -7.93 -9.99
CA ILE A 91 -4.96 -8.58 -8.95
C ILE A 91 -4.51 -9.98 -9.39
N GLU A 92 -5.42 -10.79 -9.92
CA GLU A 92 -5.08 -12.14 -10.39
C GLU A 92 -4.09 -12.10 -11.55
N THR A 93 -4.33 -11.24 -12.54
CA THR A 93 -3.42 -11.05 -13.67
C THR A 93 -2.05 -10.57 -13.20
N SER A 94 -2.03 -9.69 -12.20
CA SER A 94 -0.79 -9.17 -11.62
C SER A 94 0.05 -10.25 -10.96
N LYS A 95 -0.56 -11.25 -10.30
CA LYS A 95 0.17 -12.38 -9.71
C LYS A 95 0.87 -13.18 -10.80
N THR A 96 0.18 -13.47 -11.90
CA THR A 96 0.78 -14.16 -13.05
C THR A 96 1.95 -13.38 -13.66
N ILE A 97 1.83 -12.06 -13.79
CA ILE A 97 2.93 -11.20 -14.28
C ILE A 97 4.12 -11.20 -13.31
N LEU A 98 3.86 -11.19 -12.01
CA LEU A 98 4.91 -11.27 -11.00
C LEU A 98 5.65 -12.62 -11.07
N ASP A 99 4.96 -13.73 -11.26
CA ASP A 99 5.59 -15.04 -11.45
C ASP A 99 6.45 -15.08 -12.71
N GLN A 100 5.98 -14.47 -13.80
CA GLN A 100 6.78 -14.31 -15.03
C GLN A 100 8.03 -13.46 -14.79
N TYR A 101 7.92 -12.41 -13.97
CA TYR A 101 9.07 -11.58 -13.60
C TYR A 101 10.11 -12.34 -12.79
N HIS A 102 9.68 -13.17 -11.83
CA HIS A 102 10.62 -13.99 -11.06
C HIS A 102 11.41 -14.96 -11.96
N ARG A 103 10.74 -15.60 -12.93
CA ARG A 103 11.41 -16.44 -13.94
C ARG A 103 12.36 -15.64 -14.82
N TYR A 104 11.97 -14.42 -15.23
CA TYR A 104 12.85 -13.52 -15.99
C TYR A 104 14.13 -13.19 -15.21
N CYS A 105 14.02 -12.88 -13.92
CA CYS A 105 15.17 -12.61 -13.06
C CYS A 105 16.12 -13.80 -12.96
N GLU A 106 15.60 -15.02 -12.88
CA GLU A 106 16.42 -16.25 -12.89
C GLU A 106 17.16 -16.41 -14.22
N THR A 107 16.49 -16.20 -15.35
CA THR A 107 17.10 -16.34 -16.69
C THR A 107 18.17 -15.28 -16.96
N GLU A 108 17.97 -14.05 -16.54
CA GLU A 108 18.93 -12.95 -16.73
C GLU A 108 19.99 -12.91 -15.62
N GLN A 109 19.99 -13.88 -14.69
CA GLN A 109 20.86 -13.94 -13.53
C GLN A 109 20.87 -12.62 -12.73
N PHE A 110 19.70 -11.98 -12.61
CA PHE A 110 19.56 -10.75 -11.85
C PHE A 110 19.57 -11.07 -10.35
N ILE A 111 20.72 -10.89 -9.71
CA ILE A 111 20.91 -11.17 -8.29
C ILE A 111 20.49 -9.94 -7.47
N SER A 112 19.31 -10.01 -6.85
CA SER A 112 18.85 -9.06 -5.83
C SER A 112 18.75 -9.75 -4.48
N LYS A 113 19.32 -9.14 -3.44
CA LYS A 113 19.13 -9.60 -2.04
C LYS A 113 17.79 -9.13 -1.44
N ILE A 114 17.02 -8.35 -2.19
CA ILE A 114 15.75 -7.77 -1.74
C ILE A 114 14.63 -8.60 -2.36
N ASN A 115 13.76 -9.15 -1.51
CA ASN A 115 12.51 -9.75 -1.94
C ASN A 115 11.58 -8.65 -2.49
N PHE A 116 11.11 -8.83 -3.72
CA PHE A 116 10.34 -7.84 -4.44
C PHE A 116 9.01 -8.42 -4.91
N SER A 117 7.94 -7.67 -4.67
CA SER A 117 6.60 -7.95 -5.16
C SER A 117 5.98 -6.67 -5.72
N VAL A 118 5.17 -6.80 -6.77
CA VAL A 118 4.51 -5.66 -7.43
C VAL A 118 3.09 -6.01 -7.84
N MET A 119 2.23 -4.99 -7.79
CA MET A 119 0.86 -5.06 -8.28
C MET A 119 0.68 -4.15 -9.50
N ILE A 120 0.28 -4.73 -10.63
CA ILE A 120 0.03 -4.03 -11.89
C ILE A 120 -1.47 -3.80 -12.03
N LEU A 121 -1.88 -2.53 -11.97
CA LEU A 121 -3.28 -2.13 -11.88
C LEU A 121 -3.63 -1.13 -12.99
N LYS A 122 -4.84 -1.21 -13.56
CA LYS A 122 -5.26 -0.31 -14.65
C LYS A 122 -5.76 1.04 -14.12
N ALA A 123 -5.20 2.14 -14.60
CA ALA A 123 -5.52 3.49 -14.12
C ALA A 123 -7.00 3.90 -14.26
N ASN A 124 -7.73 3.37 -15.24
CA ASN A 124 -9.16 3.67 -15.44
C ASN A 124 -10.08 2.95 -14.45
N VAL A 125 -9.62 1.85 -13.85
CA VAL A 125 -10.38 1.04 -12.89
C VAL A 125 -10.10 1.51 -11.47
N TRP A 126 -8.87 1.85 -11.14
CA TRP A 126 -8.47 2.19 -9.78
C TRP A 126 -8.40 3.70 -9.59
N LEU A 127 -9.11 4.21 -8.59
CA LEU A 127 -9.13 5.65 -8.25
C LEU A 127 -7.92 6.00 -7.40
N PHE A 128 -6.73 5.97 -7.99
CA PHE A 128 -5.51 6.38 -7.31
C PHE A 128 -5.31 7.89 -7.36
N SER A 129 -4.71 8.41 -6.28
CA SER A 129 -4.23 9.79 -6.24
C SER A 129 -3.06 9.99 -7.19
N THR A 130 -2.82 11.24 -7.58
CA THR A 130 -1.67 11.62 -8.40
C THR A 130 -0.36 11.13 -7.75
N PRO A 131 0.54 10.48 -8.50
CA PRO A 131 1.82 10.04 -7.97
C PRO A 131 2.62 11.24 -7.46
N LEU A 132 3.27 11.06 -6.32
CA LEU A 132 4.16 12.06 -5.75
C LEU A 132 5.57 11.85 -6.30
N ASN A 133 6.25 12.95 -6.61
CA ASN A 133 7.67 12.92 -6.96
C ASN A 133 8.47 12.61 -5.70
N ILE A 134 9.27 11.56 -5.75
CA ILE A 134 10.21 11.17 -4.71
C ILE A 134 11.49 10.61 -5.34
N ILE A 135 12.58 10.68 -4.61
CA ILE A 135 13.84 10.03 -4.97
C ILE A 135 13.91 8.68 -4.24
N LEU A 136 14.07 7.61 -5.01
CA LEU A 136 14.29 6.27 -4.46
C LEU A 136 15.79 6.04 -4.19
N PRO A 137 16.15 5.40 -3.08
CA PRO A 137 17.49 4.89 -2.85
C PRO A 137 17.96 3.97 -3.99
N ASN A 138 19.24 4.05 -4.36
CA ASN A 138 19.83 3.34 -5.50
C ASN A 138 19.49 1.84 -5.55
N LYS A 139 19.49 1.17 -4.39
CA LYS A 139 19.15 -0.26 -4.28
C LYS A 139 17.73 -0.56 -4.77
N LEU A 140 16.76 0.29 -4.44
CA LEU A 140 15.37 0.14 -4.85
C LEU A 140 15.15 0.59 -6.29
N GLN A 141 15.82 1.67 -6.70
CA GLN A 141 15.76 2.17 -8.07
C GLN A 141 16.25 1.12 -9.08
N CYS A 142 17.29 0.35 -8.74
CA CYS A 142 17.78 -0.76 -9.57
C CYS A 142 16.68 -1.80 -9.85
N ILE A 143 15.94 -2.20 -8.81
CA ILE A 143 14.85 -3.17 -8.93
C ILE A 143 13.70 -2.61 -9.76
N VAL A 144 13.31 -1.36 -9.51
CA VAL A 144 12.28 -0.66 -10.30
C VAL A 144 12.67 -0.58 -11.78
N ASN A 145 13.93 -0.26 -12.07
CA ASN A 145 14.44 -0.19 -13.44
C ASN A 145 14.44 -1.56 -14.13
N ASN A 146 14.86 -2.61 -13.42
CA ASN A 146 14.82 -3.98 -13.93
C ASN A 146 13.38 -4.40 -14.26
N PHE A 147 12.45 -4.16 -13.34
CA PHE A 147 11.03 -4.45 -13.58
C PHE A 147 10.46 -3.65 -14.76
N ASN A 148 10.80 -2.37 -14.90
CA ASN A 148 10.38 -1.56 -16.05
C ASN A 148 10.92 -2.13 -17.38
N LYS A 149 12.16 -2.62 -17.41
CA LYS A 149 12.75 -3.29 -18.58
C LYS A 149 11.97 -4.56 -18.94
N PHE A 150 11.72 -5.42 -17.95
CA PHE A 150 10.91 -6.62 -18.11
C PHE A 150 9.51 -6.30 -18.64
N TYR A 151 8.79 -5.38 -18.00
CA TYR A 151 7.42 -5.06 -18.36
C TYR A 151 7.31 -4.49 -19.78
N LYS A 152 8.27 -3.64 -20.17
CA LYS A 152 8.35 -3.11 -21.53
C LYS A 152 8.58 -4.21 -22.58
N HIS A 153 9.32 -5.26 -22.24
CA HIS A 153 9.58 -6.38 -23.14
C HIS A 153 8.31 -7.21 -23.41
N ILE A 154 7.52 -7.49 -22.37
CA ILE A 154 6.29 -8.29 -22.50
C ILE A 154 5.07 -7.46 -22.97
N HIS A 155 5.10 -6.14 -22.80
CA HIS A 155 4.00 -5.25 -23.16
C HIS A 155 4.50 -4.00 -23.89
N ASN A 156 4.49 -4.07 -25.22
CA ASN A 156 4.77 -2.92 -26.08
C ASN A 156 3.66 -1.87 -26.00
N GLY A 157 4.04 -0.59 -25.89
CA GLY A 157 3.12 0.55 -25.93
C GLY A 157 2.44 0.91 -24.59
N ARG A 158 2.75 0.20 -23.49
CA ARG A 158 2.27 0.56 -22.15
C ARG A 158 3.35 1.28 -21.34
N LYS A 159 2.95 2.25 -20.53
CA LYS A 159 3.83 2.97 -19.60
C LYS A 159 3.38 2.73 -18.16
N LEU A 160 4.31 2.31 -17.31
CA LEU A 160 4.07 2.16 -15.89
C LEU A 160 4.17 3.50 -15.16
N THR A 161 3.29 3.69 -14.19
CA THR A 161 3.34 4.80 -13.23
C THR A 161 3.36 4.19 -11.84
N TRP A 162 4.42 4.46 -11.07
CA TRP A 162 4.60 3.89 -9.74
C TRP A 162 3.86 4.72 -8.69
N ILE A 163 3.10 4.06 -7.83
CA ILE A 163 2.29 4.70 -6.78
C ILE A 163 2.82 4.27 -5.41
N TYR A 164 3.86 4.98 -4.95
CA TYR A 164 4.56 4.65 -3.71
C TYR A 164 3.74 4.87 -2.43
N GLN A 165 2.65 5.64 -2.51
CA GLN A 165 1.72 5.88 -1.39
C GLN A 165 1.10 4.60 -0.84
N HIS A 166 0.96 3.57 -1.68
CA HIS A 166 0.41 2.28 -1.31
C HIS A 166 1.50 1.20 -1.21
N SER A 167 2.76 1.57 -1.39
CA SER A 167 3.90 0.67 -1.24
C SER A 167 4.32 0.59 0.22
N LYS A 168 4.69 -0.62 0.64
CA LYS A 168 5.20 -0.97 1.95
C LYS A 168 6.41 -1.86 1.79
N GLY A 169 7.23 -1.97 2.83
CA GLY A 169 8.34 -2.91 2.83
C GLY A 169 8.83 -3.21 4.22
N GLU A 170 9.82 -4.08 4.29
CA GLU A 170 10.41 -4.56 5.53
C GLU A 170 11.89 -4.16 5.60
N LEU A 171 12.31 -3.65 6.74
CA LEU A 171 13.70 -3.33 7.04
C LEU A 171 14.15 -4.12 8.26
N GLN A 172 15.40 -4.57 8.26
CA GLN A 172 16.03 -5.15 9.44
C GLN A 172 16.95 -4.13 10.10
N THR A 173 16.82 -3.95 11.42
CA THR A 173 17.70 -3.07 12.19
C THR A 173 19.01 -3.79 12.50
N LEU A 174 20.12 -3.12 12.22
CA LEU A 174 21.47 -3.60 12.53
C LEU A 174 22.21 -2.71 13.56
N PHE A 175 21.55 -1.65 14.02
CA PHE A 175 22.10 -0.69 14.98
C PHE A 175 21.69 -0.98 16.43
N THR A 176 20.82 -1.97 16.63
CA THR A 176 20.28 -2.39 17.93
C THR A 176 20.92 -3.71 18.35
N ASP A 177 20.99 -3.97 19.67
CA ASP A 177 21.53 -5.22 20.21
C ASP A 177 20.79 -6.46 19.70
N GLN A 178 19.49 -6.32 19.40
CA GLN A 178 18.65 -7.33 18.76
C GLN A 178 18.29 -6.90 17.35
N VAL A 179 18.25 -7.85 16.40
CA VAL A 179 17.78 -7.59 15.05
C VAL A 179 16.25 -7.54 15.05
N TYR A 180 15.68 -6.36 14.79
CA TYR A 180 14.24 -6.18 14.64
C TYR A 180 13.86 -6.05 13.17
N THR A 181 12.72 -6.63 12.79
CA THR A 181 12.11 -6.42 11.47
C THR A 181 11.03 -5.34 11.57
N LEU A 182 11.25 -4.21 10.92
CA LEU A 182 10.33 -3.07 10.85
C LEU A 182 9.48 -3.18 9.60
N GLN A 183 8.16 -3.23 9.76
CA GLN A 183 7.22 -3.06 8.66
C GLN A 183 6.91 -1.57 8.51
N VAL A 184 7.32 -0.98 7.39
CA VAL A 184 7.28 0.46 7.16
C VAL A 184 6.61 0.79 5.83
N SER A 185 6.01 1.98 5.76
CA SER A 185 5.60 2.55 4.47
C SER A 185 6.84 2.82 3.59
N MET A 186 6.64 2.91 2.27
CA MET A 186 7.72 3.24 1.34
C MET A 186 8.41 4.56 1.72
N TYR A 187 7.66 5.58 2.14
CA TYR A 187 8.25 6.85 2.54
C TYR A 187 9.12 6.74 3.79
N GLN A 188 8.63 6.04 4.82
CA GLN A 188 9.44 5.73 6.00
C GLN A 188 10.70 4.92 5.64
N MET A 189 10.58 3.94 4.74
CA MET A 189 11.72 3.17 4.26
C MET A 189 12.78 4.05 3.59
N ILE A 190 12.38 4.98 2.72
CA ILE A 190 13.29 5.90 2.05
C ILE A 190 14.04 6.75 3.08
N ILE A 191 13.32 7.31 4.06
CA ILE A 191 13.89 8.14 5.13
C ILE A 191 14.90 7.32 5.95
N LEU A 192 14.50 6.13 6.43
CA LEU A 192 15.36 5.29 7.25
C LEU A 192 16.61 4.82 6.51
N LEU A 193 16.52 4.61 5.19
CA LEU A 193 17.67 4.20 4.38
C LEU A 193 18.75 5.29 4.27
N LEU A 194 18.42 6.57 4.44
CA LEU A 194 19.41 7.67 4.49
C LEU A 194 20.40 7.50 5.65
N PHE A 195 19.93 6.94 6.77
CA PHE A 195 20.75 6.77 7.97
C PHE A 195 21.85 5.71 7.83
N ASN A 196 21.86 4.95 6.74
CA ASN A 196 22.99 4.09 6.41
C ASN A 196 24.22 4.86 5.92
N ASN A 197 24.04 6.11 5.47
CA ASN A 197 25.14 6.95 4.99
C ASN A 197 25.67 7.90 6.09
N ALA A 198 24.81 8.35 6.99
CA ALA A 198 25.16 9.20 8.13
C ALA A 198 24.18 9.00 9.30
N LEU A 199 24.66 9.10 10.54
CA LEU A 199 23.85 8.89 11.75
C LEU A 199 22.93 10.07 12.09
N GLU A 200 23.22 11.25 11.54
CA GLU A 200 22.54 12.50 11.83
C GLU A 200 22.26 13.25 10.54
N TRP A 201 21.04 13.76 10.42
CA TRP A 201 20.58 14.51 9.26
C TRP A 201 19.80 15.74 9.72
N THR A 202 19.93 16.85 9.01
CA THR A 202 19.03 17.99 9.19
C THR A 202 17.74 17.75 8.41
N LEU A 203 16.64 18.32 8.89
CA LEU A 203 15.33 18.21 8.22
C LEU A 203 15.38 18.69 6.75
N GLU A 204 16.08 19.79 6.48
CA GLU A 204 16.31 20.31 5.12
C GLU A 204 16.96 19.26 4.21
N LYS A 205 18.06 18.63 4.67
CA LYS A 205 18.77 17.63 3.86
C LYS A 205 17.91 16.38 3.61
N ILE A 206 17.11 15.96 4.59
CA ILE A 206 16.17 14.84 4.38
C ILE A 206 15.15 15.22 3.30
N GLN A 207 14.62 16.44 3.33
CA GLN A 207 13.69 16.90 2.31
C GLN A 207 14.35 16.92 0.93
N ASP A 208 15.57 17.43 0.81
CA ASP A 208 16.30 17.53 -0.45
C ASP A 208 16.64 16.15 -1.05
N GLU A 209 17.16 15.24 -0.23
CA GLU A 209 17.56 13.89 -0.67
C GLU A 209 16.37 13.00 -1.03
N THR A 210 15.21 13.21 -0.40
CA THR A 210 14.02 12.38 -0.66
C THR A 210 13.01 13.01 -1.60
N GLN A 211 13.04 14.34 -1.75
CA GLN A 211 12.03 15.17 -2.43
C GLN A 211 10.60 14.98 -1.88
N ILE A 212 10.45 14.45 -0.66
CA ILE A 212 9.16 14.31 0.00
C ILE A 212 8.71 15.70 0.47
N LYS A 213 7.50 16.11 0.08
CA LYS A 213 6.90 17.38 0.52
C LYS A 213 6.85 17.46 2.05
N ILE A 214 7.16 18.63 2.61
CA ILE A 214 7.23 18.84 4.05
C ILE A 214 5.95 18.46 4.79
N ASP A 215 4.77 18.74 4.20
CA ASP A 215 3.46 18.39 4.75
C ASP A 215 3.27 16.89 4.97
N LEU A 216 3.93 16.07 4.14
CA LEU A 216 3.94 14.62 4.27
C LEU A 216 5.12 14.14 5.12
N LEU A 217 6.27 14.81 5.04
CA LEU A 217 7.48 14.45 5.75
C LEU A 217 7.31 14.56 7.28
N LEU A 218 6.70 15.63 7.79
CA LEU A 218 6.58 15.85 9.23
C LEU A 218 5.76 14.76 9.95
N PRO A 219 4.55 14.37 9.48
CA PRO A 219 3.83 13.26 10.09
C PRO A 219 4.62 11.95 10.04
N LEU A 220 5.35 11.68 8.95
CA LEU A 220 6.17 10.47 8.84
C LEU A 220 7.30 10.46 9.86
N LEU A 221 8.02 11.58 10.03
CA LEU A 221 9.07 11.70 11.02
C LEU A 221 8.52 11.61 12.44
N ASN A 222 7.40 12.28 12.73
CA ASN A 222 6.74 12.18 14.03
C ASN A 222 6.41 10.74 14.40
N THR A 223 5.86 9.95 13.47
CA THR A 223 5.59 8.52 13.75
C THR A 223 6.86 7.73 14.07
N LEU A 224 7.99 8.04 13.42
CA LEU A 224 9.27 7.37 13.68
C LEU A 224 9.89 7.81 15.01
N VAL A 225 9.72 9.07 15.39
CA VAL A 225 10.16 9.62 16.68
C VAL A 225 9.33 9.07 17.84
N GLU A 226 8.00 9.04 17.70
CA GLU A 226 7.09 8.43 18.67
C GLU A 226 7.39 6.94 18.89
N SER A 227 7.76 6.23 17.83
CA SER A 227 8.21 4.84 17.91
C SER A 227 9.63 4.66 18.50
N LYS A 228 10.31 5.76 18.86
CA LYS A 228 11.69 5.80 19.38
C LYS A 228 12.73 5.21 18.42
N ILE A 229 12.44 5.13 17.12
CA ILE A 229 13.39 4.71 16.09
C ILE A 229 14.33 5.87 15.75
N LEU A 230 13.77 7.08 15.66
CA LEU A 230 14.50 8.32 15.48
C LEU A 230 14.38 9.19 16.73
N THR A 231 15.35 10.08 16.93
CA THR A 231 15.29 11.16 17.92
C THR A 231 15.41 12.50 17.20
N SER A 232 14.72 13.50 17.72
CA SER A 232 14.76 14.86 17.21
C SER A 232 15.29 15.79 18.29
N THR A 233 16.12 16.76 17.89
CA THR A 233 16.66 17.78 18.81
C THR A 233 15.61 18.83 19.19
N GLN A 234 14.60 19.04 18.35
CA GLN A 234 13.50 19.96 18.58
C GLN A 234 12.14 19.32 18.24
N SER A 235 11.04 19.96 18.65
CA SER A 235 9.69 19.52 18.27
C SER A 235 9.49 19.66 16.76
N LEU A 236 8.90 18.64 16.14
CA LEU A 236 8.56 18.64 14.70
C LEU A 236 7.13 19.16 14.48
N ASP A 237 6.74 20.18 15.24
CA ASP A 237 5.45 20.84 15.10
C ASP A 237 5.47 21.82 13.93
N PRO A 238 4.47 21.81 13.03
CA PRO A 238 4.41 22.72 11.89
C PRO A 238 4.47 24.21 12.29
N ALA A 239 4.01 24.55 13.49
CA ALA A 239 3.97 25.92 13.99
C ALA A 239 5.35 26.49 14.38
N ASN A 240 6.30 25.63 14.76
CA ASN A 240 7.63 26.03 15.26
C ASN A 240 8.73 25.25 14.52
N LEU A 241 8.58 25.08 13.21
CA LEU A 241 9.46 24.23 12.42
C LEU A 241 10.83 24.89 12.17
N ASP A 242 11.89 24.28 12.69
CA ASP A 242 13.27 24.62 12.34
C ASP A 242 13.82 23.62 11.31
N MET A 243 14.15 24.11 10.11
CA MET A 243 14.72 23.29 9.03
C MET A 243 16.14 22.78 9.35
N ASN A 244 16.82 23.41 10.31
CA ASN A 244 18.11 22.95 10.83
C ASN A 244 17.95 21.93 11.96
N CYS A 245 16.73 21.56 12.33
CA CYS A 245 16.48 20.54 13.33
C CYS A 245 17.20 19.24 12.95
N ILE A 246 18.03 18.76 13.87
CA ILE A 246 18.81 17.54 13.67
C ILE A 246 17.96 16.35 14.11
N ILE A 247 17.86 15.38 13.21
CA ILE A 247 17.22 14.09 13.39
C ILE A 247 18.31 13.02 13.40
N LYS A 248 18.29 12.16 14.40
CA LYS A 248 19.30 11.14 14.63
C LYS A 248 18.66 9.76 14.75
N LEU A 249 19.43 8.73 14.44
CA LEU A 249 19.06 7.37 14.76
C LEU A 249 19.08 7.17 16.28
N SER A 250 18.05 6.55 16.84
CA SER A 250 17.97 6.31 18.29
C SER A 250 18.88 5.14 18.70
N ASN A 251 19.68 5.34 19.75
CA ASN A 251 20.44 4.26 20.39
C ASN A 251 19.59 3.49 21.42
N ASP A 252 18.42 4.00 21.78
CA ASP A 252 17.58 3.51 22.88
C ASP A 252 16.40 2.65 22.40
N PHE A 253 16.38 2.23 21.13
CA PHE A 253 15.28 1.42 20.62
C PHE A 253 15.29 0.03 21.30
N ARG A 254 14.44 -0.10 22.32
CA ARG A 254 14.10 -1.34 23.02
C ARG A 254 12.58 -1.46 22.98
N ARG A 255 12.07 -2.54 22.39
CA ARG A 255 10.63 -2.78 22.25
C ARG A 255 9.98 -3.05 23.60
#